data_AF-A0A8D8U5Y0-F1
#
_entry.id   AF-A0A8D8U5Y0-F1
#
_cell.length_a   1.000
_cell.length_b   1.000
_cell.length_c   1.000
_cell.angle_alpha   90.00
_cell.angle_beta   90.00
_cell.angle_gamma   90.00
#
_symmetry.space_group_name_H-M   'P 1'
#
loop_
_entity.id
_entity.type
_entity.pdbx_description
1 polymer ?
#
loop_
_entity_poly.entity_id
_entity_poly.type
_entity_poly.pdbx_seq_one_letter_code
_entity_poly.pdbx_strand_id
1 'polypeptide(L)'
;MLRLVSKHLISDILAHGQYSSLLSRKMSHEQEMSHEHEFIESHEQNYIDMNTFQKSVLTVGSGIWCLFDPTRADLISTFGEVSAGFALNHMYDAMSKTEEGQTILAEKPRINSKIIDLNELKTLPDNTVGKIYSDFLETNKVTPDSRLPVQFIRDTELAYVMQR
;
A
#
# COMPACT_ATOMS: atom_id res chain seq x y z
N MET A 1 -19.04 -36.66 -27.52
CA MET A 1 -17.80 -37.19 -28.13
C MET A 1 -16.75 -36.06 -28.23
N LEU A 2 -16.37 -35.45 -27.10
CA LEU A 2 -15.47 -34.27 -27.03
C LEU A 2 -14.67 -34.25 -25.71
N ARG A 3 -14.28 -35.43 -25.23
CA ARG A 3 -13.34 -35.62 -24.11
C ARG A 3 -12.17 -36.43 -24.63
N LEU A 4 -11.33 -35.82 -25.45
CA LEU A 4 -10.01 -36.35 -25.86
C LEU A 4 -9.26 -35.34 -26.75
N VAL A 5 -9.44 -34.04 -26.52
CA VAL A 5 -8.39 -33.08 -26.93
C VAL A 5 -7.29 -33.20 -25.89
N SER A 6 -6.52 -34.28 -26.10
CA SER A 6 -5.14 -34.51 -25.71
C SER A 6 -4.60 -33.68 -24.55
N LYS A 7 -4.53 -34.30 -23.36
CA LYS A 7 -3.68 -33.82 -22.25
C LYS A 7 -2.21 -33.66 -22.68
N HIS A 8 -1.77 -34.33 -23.76
CA HIS A 8 -0.46 -34.11 -24.36
C HIS A 8 -0.33 -32.74 -25.05
N LEU A 9 -1.39 -32.22 -25.69
CA LEU A 9 -1.34 -30.89 -26.31
C LEU A 9 -1.19 -29.79 -25.25
N ILE A 10 -1.80 -29.97 -24.08
CA ILE A 10 -1.69 -29.03 -22.95
C ILE A 10 -0.31 -29.16 -22.27
N SER A 11 0.24 -30.37 -22.12
CA SER A 11 1.60 -30.54 -21.58
C SER A 11 2.69 -29.98 -22.51
N ASP A 12 2.51 -30.07 -23.82
CA ASP A 12 3.45 -29.51 -24.80
C ASP A 12 3.39 -27.97 -24.87
N ILE A 13 2.21 -27.38 -24.62
CA ILE A 13 2.05 -25.92 -24.48
C ILE A 13 2.65 -25.42 -23.15
N LEU A 14 2.57 -26.22 -22.08
CA LEU A 14 3.15 -25.90 -20.77
C LEU A 14 4.68 -26.09 -20.71
N ALA A 15 5.27 -26.84 -21.65
CA ALA A 15 6.70 -27.18 -21.68
C ALA A 15 7.60 -26.11 -22.37
N HIS A 16 7.02 -25.13 -23.06
CA HIS A 16 7.79 -24.03 -23.64
C HIS A 16 7.86 -22.84 -22.67
N GLY A 17 9.04 -22.59 -22.09
CA GLY A 17 9.32 -21.52 -21.10
C GLY A 17 8.97 -20.07 -21.51
N GLN A 18 8.53 -19.86 -22.75
CA GLN A 18 7.95 -18.59 -23.21
C GLN A 18 6.49 -18.40 -22.76
N TYR A 19 5.68 -19.47 -22.66
CA TYR A 19 4.29 -19.35 -22.22
C TYR A 19 4.17 -19.18 -20.70
N SER A 20 5.03 -19.82 -19.92
CA SER A 20 5.06 -19.66 -18.45
C SER A 20 5.47 -18.25 -18.04
N SER A 21 6.45 -17.65 -18.73
CA SER A 21 6.89 -16.27 -18.47
C SER A 21 5.85 -15.24 -18.90
N LEU A 22 5.15 -15.45 -20.02
CA LEU A 22 4.03 -14.60 -20.44
C LEU A 22 2.84 -14.71 -19.49
N LEU A 23 2.51 -15.91 -18.99
CA LEU A 23 1.44 -16.10 -18.02
C LEU A 23 1.79 -15.45 -16.68
N SER A 24 3.03 -15.62 -16.20
CA SER A 24 3.53 -14.96 -14.98
C SER A 24 3.49 -13.44 -15.11
N ARG A 25 3.90 -12.89 -16.26
CA ARG A 25 3.86 -11.45 -16.54
C ARG A 25 2.43 -10.93 -16.65
N LYS A 26 1.51 -11.73 -17.21
CA LYS A 26 0.09 -11.36 -17.27
C LYS A 26 -0.54 -11.35 -15.87
N MET A 27 -0.22 -12.35 -15.04
CA MET A 27 -0.70 -12.41 -13.66
C MET A 27 -0.12 -11.27 -12.81
N SER A 28 1.18 -10.96 -12.92
CA SER A 28 1.77 -9.82 -12.20
C SER A 28 1.10 -8.51 -12.60
N HIS A 29 0.90 -8.28 -13.90
CA HIS A 29 0.24 -7.09 -14.41
C HIS A 29 -1.25 -6.99 -14.01
N GLU A 30 -1.98 -8.11 -13.98
CA GLU A 30 -3.37 -8.13 -13.47
C GLU A 30 -3.42 -7.82 -11.97
N GLN A 31 -2.44 -8.30 -11.21
CA GLN A 31 -2.35 -8.09 -9.77
C GLN A 31 -1.92 -6.65 -9.44
N GLU A 32 -0.93 -6.09 -10.15
CA GLU A 32 -0.52 -4.68 -10.06
C GLU A 32 -1.70 -3.74 -10.35
N MET A 33 -2.42 -3.97 -11.46
CA MET A 33 -3.61 -3.18 -11.76
C MET A 33 -4.67 -3.31 -10.67
N SER A 34 -4.86 -4.50 -10.08
CA SER A 34 -5.83 -4.66 -9.00
C SER A 34 -5.48 -3.86 -7.75
N HIS A 35 -4.19 -3.79 -7.39
CA HIS A 35 -3.71 -3.07 -6.22
C HIS A 35 -3.80 -1.55 -6.39
N GLU A 36 -3.44 -1.04 -7.56
CA GLU A 36 -3.57 0.37 -7.90
C GLU A 36 -5.05 0.80 -7.89
N HIS A 37 -5.94 0.04 -8.53
CA HIS A 37 -7.38 0.34 -8.52
C HIS A 37 -7.95 0.31 -7.10
N GLU A 38 -7.59 -0.67 -6.26
CA GLU A 38 -8.02 -0.73 -4.87
C GLU A 38 -7.51 0.48 -4.05
N PHE A 39 -6.31 0.98 -4.35
CA PHE A 39 -5.79 2.18 -3.69
C PHE A 39 -6.57 3.42 -4.10
N ILE A 40 -6.75 3.63 -5.41
CA ILE A 40 -7.46 4.79 -5.95
C ILE A 40 -8.90 4.81 -5.44
N GLU A 41 -9.61 3.67 -5.51
CA GLU A 41 -10.98 3.57 -4.98
C GLU A 41 -11.02 3.89 -3.48
N SER A 42 -10.11 3.30 -2.69
CA SER A 42 -10.02 3.59 -1.26
C SER A 42 -9.73 5.06 -0.98
N HIS A 43 -8.86 5.70 -1.77
CA HIS A 43 -8.54 7.12 -1.63
C HIS A 43 -9.74 8.01 -1.98
N GLU A 44 -10.43 7.75 -3.09
CA GLU A 44 -11.62 8.49 -3.51
C GLU A 44 -12.74 8.46 -2.45
N GLN A 45 -12.95 7.30 -1.80
CA GLN A 45 -13.95 7.17 -0.74
C GLN A 45 -13.60 7.93 0.55
N ASN A 46 -12.32 8.18 0.80
CA ASN A 46 -11.84 8.80 2.04
C ASN A 46 -11.36 10.24 1.87
N TYR A 47 -11.21 10.72 0.63
CA TYR A 47 -10.72 12.05 0.33
C TYR A 47 -11.71 13.13 0.77
N ILE A 48 -11.20 14.14 1.48
CA ILE A 48 -11.97 15.28 1.96
C ILE A 48 -11.42 16.54 1.31
N ASP A 49 -12.24 17.18 0.47
CA ASP A 49 -11.87 18.47 -0.11
C ASP A 49 -11.94 19.58 0.94
N MET A 50 -10.88 20.38 1.01
CA MET A 50 -10.71 21.41 2.03
C MET A 50 -10.22 22.70 1.39
N ASN A 51 -10.80 23.82 1.84
CA ASN A 51 -10.25 25.13 1.51
C ASN A 51 -9.02 25.45 2.40
N THR A 52 -8.25 26.46 1.99
CA THR A 52 -7.02 26.86 2.68
C THR A 52 -7.24 27.26 4.14
N PHE A 53 -8.39 27.85 4.46
CA PHE A 53 -8.71 28.24 5.83
C PHE A 53 -8.96 27.02 6.71
N GLN A 54 -9.82 26.10 6.27
CA GLN A 54 -10.07 24.82 6.96
C GLN A 54 -8.77 24.05 7.16
N LYS A 55 -7.91 23.99 6.13
CA LYS A 55 -6.61 23.31 6.22
C LYS A 55 -5.69 23.97 7.25
N SER A 56 -5.67 25.29 7.31
CA SER A 56 -4.86 26.04 8.28
C SER A 56 -5.34 25.81 9.72
N VAL A 57 -6.65 25.89 9.95
CA VAL A 57 -7.26 25.60 11.26
C VAL A 57 -6.97 24.16 11.67
N LEU A 58 -7.12 23.21 10.75
CA LEU A 58 -6.84 21.80 11.02
C LEU A 58 -5.37 21.56 11.35
N THR A 59 -4.45 22.16 10.59
CA THR A 59 -3.00 22.08 10.83
C THR A 59 -2.63 22.56 12.24
N VAL A 60 -3.13 23.73 12.63
CA VAL A 60 -2.83 24.29 13.95
C VAL A 60 -3.49 23.47 15.06
N GLY A 61 -4.76 23.11 14.89
CA GLY A 61 -5.51 22.35 15.89
C GLY A 61 -4.94 20.95 16.13
N SER A 62 -4.68 20.21 15.06
CA SER A 62 -4.11 18.85 15.15
C SER A 62 -2.68 18.89 15.67
N GLY A 63 -1.87 19.86 15.23
CA GLY A 63 -0.48 20.02 15.67
C GLY A 63 -0.37 20.35 17.17
N ILE A 64 -1.18 21.27 17.67
CA ILE A 64 -1.21 21.59 19.11
C ILE A 64 -1.64 20.37 19.90
N TRP A 65 -2.73 19.72 19.49
CA TRP A 65 -3.29 18.64 20.29
C TRP A 65 -2.45 17.36 20.25
N CYS A 66 -1.81 17.03 19.13
CA CYS A 66 -0.91 15.87 19.07
C CYS A 66 0.38 16.08 19.90
N LEU A 67 0.80 17.32 20.14
CA LEU A 67 1.89 17.63 21.06
C LEU A 67 1.48 17.43 22.52
N PHE A 68 0.24 17.77 22.89
CA PHE A 68 -0.27 17.56 24.25
C PHE A 68 -0.63 16.09 24.53
N ASP A 69 -1.20 15.40 23.54
CA ASP A 69 -1.60 14.00 23.64
C ASP A 69 -1.06 13.20 22.44
N PRO A 70 0.19 12.70 22.53
CA PRO A 70 0.80 11.93 21.45
C PRO A 70 0.20 10.52 21.29
N THR A 71 -0.71 10.09 22.16
CA THR A 71 -1.42 8.82 21.99
C THR A 71 -2.52 8.90 20.91
N ARG A 72 -2.86 10.13 20.50
CA ARG A 72 -3.83 10.44 19.44
C ARG A 72 -3.20 10.31 18.06
N ALA A 73 -3.03 9.06 17.61
CA ALA A 73 -2.49 8.74 16.30
C ALA A 73 -3.29 9.38 15.14
N ASP A 74 -4.60 9.59 15.32
CA ASP A 74 -5.47 10.30 14.38
C ASP A 74 -5.01 11.74 14.14
N LEU A 75 -4.63 12.44 15.20
CA LEU A 75 -4.18 13.83 15.11
C LEU A 75 -2.75 13.95 14.59
N ILE A 76 -1.89 12.97 14.91
CA ILE A 76 -0.54 12.87 14.33
C ILE A 76 -0.64 12.65 12.81
N SER A 77 -1.46 11.70 12.36
CA SER A 77 -1.69 11.45 10.92
C SER A 77 -2.23 12.70 10.24
N THR A 78 -3.28 13.30 10.82
CA THR A 78 -3.90 14.52 10.28
C THR A 78 -2.89 15.63 10.14
N PHE A 79 -2.12 15.92 11.21
CA PHE A 79 -1.10 16.96 11.20
C PHE A 79 -0.02 16.70 10.15
N GLY A 80 0.44 15.45 10.03
CA GLY A 80 1.38 15.04 9.00
C GLY A 80 0.84 15.35 7.60
N GLU A 81 -0.37 14.90 7.27
CA GLU A 81 -0.97 15.09 5.95
C GLU A 81 -1.12 16.56 5.56
N VAL A 82 -1.62 17.39 6.49
CA VAL A 82 -1.90 18.79 6.19
C VAL A 82 -0.64 19.66 6.13
N SER A 83 0.46 19.24 6.78
CA SER A 83 1.73 19.99 6.81
C SER A 83 2.79 19.47 5.82
N ALA A 84 2.65 18.26 5.29
CA ALA A 84 3.72 17.59 4.54
C ALA A 84 3.93 18.06 3.08
N GLY A 85 3.25 19.13 2.62
CA GLY A 85 3.22 19.51 1.20
C GLY A 85 4.59 19.57 0.51
N PHE A 86 5.58 20.28 1.07
CA PHE A 86 6.92 20.35 0.49
C PHE A 86 7.67 19.01 0.59
N ALA A 87 7.57 18.34 1.74
CA ALA A 87 8.25 17.06 1.98
C ALA A 87 7.75 15.96 1.04
N LEU A 88 6.44 15.90 0.77
CA LEU A 88 5.85 14.91 -0.13
C LEU A 88 6.31 15.08 -1.57
N ASN A 89 6.34 16.32 -2.08
CA ASN A 89 6.87 16.59 -3.41
C ASN A 89 8.34 16.18 -3.51
N HIS A 90 9.13 16.49 -2.49
CA HIS A 90 10.54 16.08 -2.45
C HIS A 90 10.70 14.56 -2.45
N MET A 91 9.89 13.82 -1.67
CA MET A 91 9.94 12.36 -1.60
C MET A 91 9.49 11.73 -2.92
N TYR A 92 8.43 12.23 -3.53
CA TYR A 92 7.97 11.78 -4.85
C TYR A 92 9.06 11.98 -5.92
N ASP A 93 9.68 13.16 -5.95
CA ASP A 93 10.79 13.46 -6.87
C ASP A 93 12.00 12.55 -6.62
N ALA A 94 12.29 12.22 -5.35
CA ALA A 94 13.39 11.33 -4.99
C ALA A 94 13.12 9.89 -5.45
N MET A 95 11.89 9.38 -5.24
CA MET A 95 11.47 8.05 -5.71
C MET A 95 11.48 7.96 -7.23
N SER A 96 11.03 9.00 -7.92
CA SER A 96 10.97 9.04 -9.39
C SER A 96 12.34 8.98 -10.07
N LYS A 97 13.44 9.19 -9.33
CA LYS A 97 14.81 9.16 -9.88
C LYS A 97 15.44 7.77 -9.87
N THR A 98 14.84 6.79 -9.21
CA THR A 98 15.37 5.42 -9.14
C THR A 98 14.43 4.44 -9.84
N GLU A 99 14.97 3.38 -10.44
CA GLU A 99 14.17 2.34 -11.10
C GLU A 99 13.24 1.62 -10.10
N GLU A 100 13.75 1.33 -8.90
CA GLU A 100 12.96 0.77 -7.81
C GLU A 100 11.83 1.71 -7.37
N GLY A 101 12.12 3.01 -7.21
CA GLY A 101 11.12 3.99 -6.82
C GLY A 101 10.03 4.19 -7.88
N GLN A 102 10.40 4.20 -9.16
CA GLN A 102 9.45 4.21 -10.28
C GLN A 102 8.56 2.97 -10.26
N THR A 103 9.13 1.79 -9.98
CA THR A 103 8.37 0.53 -9.85
C THR A 103 7.38 0.61 -8.69
N ILE A 104 7.80 1.11 -7.53
CA ILE A 104 6.93 1.32 -6.37
C ILE A 104 5.79 2.29 -6.67
N LEU A 105 6.06 3.40 -7.37
CA LEU A 105 5.05 4.38 -7.74
C LEU A 105 4.05 3.84 -8.78
N ALA A 106 4.51 2.98 -9.68
CA ALA A 106 3.66 2.33 -10.69
C ALA A 106 2.79 1.23 -10.08
N GLU A 107 3.39 0.27 -9.37
CA GLU A 107 2.71 -0.92 -8.85
C GLU A 107 1.90 -0.64 -7.57
N LYS A 108 2.21 0.47 -6.88
CA LYS A 108 1.63 0.89 -5.61
C LYS A 108 1.49 -0.27 -4.60
N PRO A 109 2.54 -1.07 -4.34
CA PRO A 109 2.42 -2.25 -3.49
C PRO A 109 2.12 -1.83 -2.05
N ARG A 110 1.16 -2.51 -1.42
CA ARG A 110 0.76 -2.26 -0.02
C ARG A 110 0.69 -3.57 0.74
N ILE A 111 1.08 -3.54 2.01
CA ILE A 111 0.91 -4.67 2.93
C ILE A 111 -0.46 -4.50 3.61
N ASN A 112 -1.31 -5.51 3.47
CA ASN A 112 -2.63 -5.54 4.09
C ASN A 112 -2.99 -6.99 4.44
N SER A 113 -4.02 -7.19 5.26
CA SER A 113 -4.41 -8.55 5.70
C SER A 113 -5.00 -9.43 4.58
N LYS A 114 -5.22 -8.90 3.38
CA LYS A 114 -5.66 -9.69 2.21
C LYS A 114 -4.47 -10.34 1.49
N ILE A 115 -3.30 -9.71 1.57
CA ILE A 115 -2.08 -10.15 0.86
C ILE A 115 -1.22 -11.05 1.75
N ILE A 116 -1.21 -10.82 3.07
CA ILE A 116 -0.41 -11.62 4.01
C ILE A 116 -1.29 -12.49 4.89
N ASP A 117 -0.89 -13.76 5.08
CA ASP A 117 -1.50 -14.63 6.08
C ASP A 117 -0.74 -14.51 7.41
N LEU A 118 -1.31 -13.77 8.35
CA LEU A 118 -0.71 -13.57 9.67
C LEU A 118 -0.57 -14.88 10.45
N ASN A 119 -1.42 -15.90 10.22
CA ASN A 119 -1.28 -17.18 10.89
C ASN A 119 -0.06 -17.94 10.36
N GLU A 120 0.19 -17.89 9.06
CA GLU A 120 1.40 -18.46 8.47
C GLU A 120 2.66 -17.77 9.01
N LEU A 121 2.67 -16.44 9.04
CA LEU A 121 3.82 -15.67 9.55
C LEU A 121 4.20 -16.04 10.99
N LYS A 122 3.21 -16.35 11.84
CA LYS A 122 3.44 -16.77 13.24
C LYS A 122 4.17 -18.10 13.36
N THR A 123 4.08 -18.97 12.34
CA THR A 123 4.72 -20.29 12.32
C THR A 123 6.16 -20.27 11.81
N LEU A 124 6.60 -19.14 11.24
CA LEU A 124 7.96 -19.00 10.73
C LEU A 124 9.00 -19.10 11.85
N PRO A 125 10.23 -19.53 11.53
CA PRO A 125 11.32 -19.59 12.52
C PRO A 125 11.60 -18.24 13.18
N ASP A 126 12.04 -18.30 14.43
CA ASP A 126 12.52 -17.13 15.17
C ASP A 126 13.67 -16.44 14.39
N ASN A 127 13.71 -15.11 14.46
CA ASN A 127 14.63 -14.23 13.72
C ASN A 127 14.34 -14.05 12.22
N THR A 128 13.20 -14.51 11.71
CA THR A 128 12.71 -14.09 10.39
C THR A 128 11.94 -12.77 10.47
N VAL A 129 11.95 -11.98 9.38
CA VAL A 129 11.19 -10.72 9.30
C VAL A 129 9.70 -10.97 9.51
N GLY A 130 9.15 -12.03 8.90
CA GLY A 130 7.74 -12.38 9.03
C GLY A 130 7.32 -12.70 10.47
N LYS A 131 8.12 -13.52 11.17
CA LYS A 131 7.88 -13.86 12.58
C LYS A 131 7.93 -12.62 13.48
N ILE A 132 8.99 -11.81 13.33
CA ILE A 132 9.16 -10.57 14.11
C ILE A 132 8.01 -9.59 13.84
N TYR A 133 7.58 -9.46 12.58
CA TYR A 133 6.46 -8.61 12.21
C TYR A 133 5.14 -9.10 12.84
N SER A 134 4.84 -10.40 12.78
CA SER A 134 3.63 -10.94 13.41
C SER A 134 3.63 -10.76 14.93
N ASP A 135 4.78 -10.96 15.58
CA ASP A 135 4.90 -10.80 17.04
C ASP A 135 4.79 -9.31 17.45
N PHE A 136 5.31 -8.38 16.63
CA PHE A 136 5.13 -6.94 16.80
C PHE A 136 3.65 -6.53 16.74
N LEU A 137 2.92 -7.01 15.74
CA LEU A 137 1.49 -6.71 15.57
C LEU A 137 0.68 -7.20 16.77
N GLU A 138 0.93 -8.44 17.22
CA GLU A 138 0.24 -9.04 18.37
C GLU A 138 0.55 -8.30 19.68
N THR A 139 1.82 -7.98 19.93
CA THR A 139 2.27 -7.26 21.13
C THR A 139 1.63 -5.87 21.23
N ASN A 140 1.55 -5.16 20.12
CA ASN A 140 1.02 -3.79 20.07
C ASN A 140 -0.49 -3.74 19.84
N LYS A 141 -1.16 -4.90 19.65
CA LYS A 141 -2.59 -5.01 19.37
C LYS A 141 -3.02 -4.19 18.15
N VAL A 142 -2.18 -4.20 17.12
CA VAL A 142 -2.43 -3.54 15.83
C VAL A 142 -2.48 -4.58 14.71
N THR A 143 -3.08 -4.19 13.59
CA THR A 143 -3.17 -4.98 12.37
C THR A 143 -2.46 -4.25 11.23
N PRO A 144 -2.10 -4.94 10.12
CA PRO A 144 -1.61 -4.29 8.91
C PRO A 144 -2.54 -3.18 8.39
N ASP A 145 -3.84 -3.33 8.64
CA ASP A 145 -4.88 -2.40 8.19
C ASP A 145 -5.21 -1.30 9.21
N SER A 146 -4.50 -1.23 10.34
CA SER A 146 -4.78 -0.25 11.40
C SER A 146 -4.40 1.19 11.03
N ARG A 147 -3.66 1.38 9.93
CA ARG A 147 -3.27 2.70 9.44
C ARG A 147 -4.49 3.43 8.88
N LEU A 148 -4.75 4.65 9.39
CA LEU A 148 -5.80 5.50 8.84
C LEU A 148 -5.53 5.83 7.36
N PRO A 149 -6.56 5.85 6.50
CA PRO A 149 -6.42 6.28 5.12
C PRO A 149 -6.01 7.75 5.05
N VAL A 150 -5.35 8.13 3.95
CA VAL A 150 -4.99 9.52 3.66
C VAL A 150 -6.25 10.25 3.18
N GLN A 151 -6.57 11.39 3.82
CA GLN A 151 -7.83 12.10 3.62
C GLN A 151 -7.63 13.51 3.04
N PHE A 152 -6.51 14.17 3.36
CA PHE A 152 -6.36 15.62 3.11
C PHE A 152 -5.42 15.97 1.95
N ILE A 153 -5.05 14.99 1.14
CA ILE A 153 -4.19 15.13 -0.04
C ILE A 153 -5.00 14.77 -1.28
N ARG A 154 -5.12 15.73 -2.20
CA ARG A 154 -5.89 15.58 -3.45
C ARG A 154 -5.19 14.70 -4.48
N ASP A 155 -3.89 14.92 -4.65
CA ASP A 155 -3.09 14.20 -5.63
C ASP A 155 -2.90 12.74 -5.16
N THR A 156 -3.35 11.79 -5.97
CA THR A 156 -3.33 10.36 -5.66
C THR A 156 -1.91 9.82 -5.54
N GLU A 157 -0.96 10.33 -6.31
CA GLU A 157 0.44 9.93 -6.25
C GLU A 157 1.07 10.41 -4.94
N LEU A 158 0.83 11.66 -4.56
CA LEU A 158 1.30 12.18 -3.27
C LEU A 158 0.59 11.52 -2.09
N ALA A 159 -0.68 11.16 -2.24
CA ALA A 159 -1.41 10.41 -1.22
C ALA A 159 -0.84 9.00 -1.04
N TYR A 160 -0.41 8.34 -2.12
CA TYR A 160 0.26 7.05 -2.04
C TYR A 160 1.60 7.17 -1.31
N VAL A 161 2.42 8.18 -1.66
CA VAL A 161 3.69 8.46 -0.98
C VAL A 161 3.47 8.76 0.51
N MET A 162 2.39 9.46 0.87
CA MET A 162 2.05 9.75 2.27
C MET A 162 1.62 8.51 3.06
N GLN A 163 0.98 7.54 2.41
CA GLN A 163 0.50 6.32 3.06
C GLN A 163 1.64 5.34 3.40
N ARG A 164 2.70 5.33 2.58
CA ARG A 164 3.83 4.38 2.67
C ARG A 164 4.80 4.74 3.80
#